data_AF-A0A090W0L3-F1
#
_entry.id   AF-A0A090W0L3-F1
#
_cell.length_a   1.000
_cell.length_b   1.000
_cell.length_c   1.000
_cell.angle_alpha   90.00
_cell.angle_beta   90.00
_cell.angle_gamma   90.00
#
_symmetry.space_group_name_H-M   'P 1'
#
loop_
_entity.id
_entity.type
_entity.pdbx_description
1 polymer ?
#
loop_
_entity_poly.entity_id
_entity_poly.type
_entity_poly.pdbx_seq_one_letter_code
_entity_poly.pdbx_strand_id
1 'polypeptide(L)'
;MRWAAKTSAYNNWFGKVTALIIFLTNFLIILLLLAVLGLFNLKIWVYILVIKLHIDFLLLYKTSAFFNQRRAFKSFLTSFFLYPFLTNYVALRSVIKGYQWKGRTFKK
;
A
#
# COMPACT_ATOMS: atom_id res chain seq x y z
N MET A 1 0.40 6.95 14.06
CA MET A 1 0.29 5.48 13.91
C MET A 1 1.44 4.82 14.66
N ARG A 2 1.18 3.89 15.60
CA ARG A 2 2.24 3.29 16.46
C ARG A 2 3.30 2.54 15.66
N TRP A 3 2.89 1.84 14.59
CA TRP A 3 3.80 0.99 13.83
C TRP A 3 4.74 1.81 12.96
N ALA A 4 4.23 2.85 12.29
CA ALA A 4 5.05 3.78 11.50
C ALA A 4 6.11 4.52 12.34
N ALA A 5 5.79 4.88 13.59
CA ALA A 5 6.75 5.51 14.50
C ALA A 5 7.92 4.57 14.86
N LYS A 6 7.66 3.27 14.98
CA LYS A 6 8.72 2.27 15.19
C LYS A 6 9.57 2.05 13.94
N THR A 7 8.97 2.09 12.74
CA THR A 7 9.70 1.95 11.47
C THR A 7 10.73 3.06 11.25
N SER A 8 10.48 4.27 11.78
CA SER A 8 11.43 5.39 11.71
C SER A 8 12.74 5.14 12.46
N ALA A 9 12.74 4.26 13.46
CA ALA A 9 13.93 3.92 14.26
C ALA A 9 14.77 2.79 13.64
N TYR A 10 14.25 2.06 12.65
CA TYR A 10 14.98 0.99 11.98
C TYR A 10 15.81 1.55 10.81
N ASN A 11 17.13 1.36 10.85
CA ASN A 11 18.03 1.72 9.77
C ASN A 11 18.11 0.62 8.69
N ASN A 12 16.97 0.23 8.12
CA ASN A 12 16.93 -0.70 7.00
C ASN A 12 16.55 0.05 5.71
N TRP A 13 17.54 0.30 4.84
CA TRP A 13 17.34 1.00 3.58
C TRP A 13 16.38 0.24 2.64
N PHE A 14 16.46 -1.09 2.62
CA PHE A 14 15.63 -1.93 1.78
C PHE A 14 14.14 -1.75 2.11
N GLY A 15 13.80 -1.82 3.40
CA GLY A 15 12.43 -1.62 3.86
C GLY A 15 11.88 -0.23 3.55
N LYS A 16 12.72 0.81 3.61
CA LYS A 16 12.33 2.19 3.23
C LYS A 16 12.03 2.30 1.74
N VAL A 17 12.88 1.72 0.89
CA VAL A 17 12.68 1.71 -0.57
C VAL A 17 11.42 0.91 -0.94
N THR A 18 11.23 -0.28 -0.36
CA THR A 18 10.02 -1.07 -0.59
C THR A 18 8.76 -0.30 -0.18
N ALA A 19 8.77 0.35 0.98
CA ALA A 19 7.64 1.16 1.45
C ALA A 19 7.33 2.33 0.50
N LEU A 20 8.37 3.00 -0.03
CA LEU A 20 8.21 4.09 -0.99
C LEU A 20 7.62 3.58 -2.31
N ILE A 21 8.12 2.46 -2.85
CA ILE A 21 7.58 1.85 -4.07
C ILE A 21 6.11 1.45 -3.89
N ILE A 22 5.76 0.84 -2.76
CA ILE A 22 4.37 0.47 -2.44
C ILE A 22 3.50 1.73 -2.36
N PHE A 23 3.95 2.78 -1.70
CA PHE A 23 3.20 4.04 -1.63
C PHE A 23 2.96 4.65 -3.02
N LEU A 24 4.02 4.80 -3.83
CA LEU A 24 3.94 5.39 -5.17
C LEU A 24 3.04 4.57 -6.10
N THR A 25 3.17 3.24 -6.10
CA THR A 25 2.34 2.37 -6.94
C THR A 25 0.87 2.40 -6.54
N ASN A 26 0.56 2.46 -5.24
CA ASN A 26 -0.82 2.62 -4.77
C ASN A 26 -1.38 4.01 -5.05
N PHE A 27 -0.56 5.07 -4.94
CA PHE A 27 -0.96 6.42 -5.30
C PHE A 27 -1.31 6.52 -6.79
N LEU A 28 -0.53 5.85 -7.64
CA LEU A 28 -0.77 5.76 -9.08
C LEU A 28 -2.10 5.07 -9.42
N ILE A 29 -2.50 4.05 -8.64
CA ILE A 29 -3.84 3.43 -8.77
C ILE A 29 -4.97 4.40 -8.37
N ILE A 30 -4.75 5.33 -7.44
CA ILE A 30 -5.76 6.36 -7.14
C ILE A 30 -5.86 7.37 -8.28
N LEU A 31 -4.74 7.77 -8.88
CA LEU A 31 -4.74 8.66 -10.05
C LEU A 31 -5.47 8.03 -11.25
N LEU A 32 -5.45 6.71 -11.37
CA LEU A 32 -6.21 5.98 -12.39
C LEU A 32 -7.73 6.23 -12.28
N LEU A 33 -8.29 6.34 -11.08
CA LEU A 33 -9.71 6.67 -10.91
C LEU A 33 -10.04 8.05 -11.47
N LEU A 34 -9.08 8.99 -11.41
CA LEU A 34 -9.21 10.30 -12.02
C LEU A 34 -9.00 10.25 -13.55
N ALA A 35 -8.22 9.29 -14.07
CA ALA A 35 -8.06 9.08 -15.50
C ALA A 35 -9.35 8.67 -16.22
N VAL A 36 -10.29 8.02 -15.51
CA VAL A 36 -11.64 7.73 -16.02
C VAL A 36 -12.40 9.01 -16.38
N LEU A 37 -12.04 10.16 -15.79
CA LEU A 37 -12.60 11.47 -16.15
C LEU A 37 -12.02 12.06 -17.45
N GLY A 38 -11.29 11.27 -18.24
CA GLY A 38 -10.79 11.66 -19.57
C GLY A 38 -9.44 12.37 -19.56
N LEU A 39 -8.77 12.46 -18.41
CA LEU A 39 -7.49 13.17 -18.27
C LEU A 39 -6.27 12.39 -18.82
N PHE A 40 -6.40 11.08 -19.05
CA PHE A 40 -5.29 10.23 -19.49
C PHE A 40 -5.70 9.08 -20.43
N ASN A 41 -4.71 8.51 -21.14
CA ASN A 41 -4.92 7.39 -22.06
C ASN A 41 -5.23 6.08 -21.32
N LEU A 42 -6.48 5.64 -21.37
CA LEU A 42 -6.98 4.44 -20.71
C LEU A 42 -6.22 3.15 -21.08
N LYS A 43 -5.66 3.03 -22.30
CA LYS A 43 -4.98 1.80 -22.74
C LYS A 43 -3.71 1.54 -21.92
N ILE A 44 -2.85 2.56 -21.78
CA ILE A 44 -1.60 2.47 -21.02
C ILE A 44 -1.88 2.09 -19.57
N TRP A 45 -2.92 2.68 -19.02
CA TRP A 45 -3.37 2.45 -17.65
C TRP A 45 -3.86 1.02 -17.39
N VAL A 46 -4.63 0.43 -18.31
CA VAL A 46 -5.05 -0.97 -18.21
C VAL A 46 -3.83 -1.90 -18.17
N TYR A 47 -2.83 -1.66 -19.01
CA TYR A 47 -1.59 -2.46 -18.98
C TYR A 47 -0.87 -2.38 -17.63
N ILE A 48 -0.72 -1.18 -17.06
CA ILE A 48 -0.11 -0.99 -15.74
C ILE A 48 -0.89 -1.74 -14.66
N LEU A 49 -2.22 -1.66 -14.68
CA LEU A 49 -3.09 -2.34 -13.73
C LEU A 49 -2.92 -3.86 -13.78
N VAL A 50 -2.93 -4.43 -14.99
CA VAL A 50 -2.80 -5.87 -15.21
C VAL A 50 -1.44 -6.35 -14.71
N ILE A 51 -0.35 -5.69 -15.09
CA ILE A 51 1.00 -6.05 -14.64
C ILE A 51 1.09 -6.00 -13.11
N LYS A 52 0.57 -4.92 -12.51
CA LYS A 52 0.57 -4.74 -11.06
C LYS A 52 -0.21 -5.84 -10.34
N LEU A 53 -1.40 -6.18 -10.84
CA LEU A 53 -2.22 -7.25 -10.29
C LEU A 53 -1.49 -8.60 -10.33
N HIS A 54 -0.77 -8.92 -11.41
CA HIS A 54 0.00 -10.16 -11.53
C HIS A 54 1.16 -10.22 -10.52
N ILE A 55 1.91 -9.13 -10.38
CA ILE A 55 3.03 -9.05 -9.42
C ILE A 55 2.50 -9.23 -7.99
N ASP A 56 1.43 -8.53 -7.62
CA ASP A 56 0.84 -8.61 -6.28
C ASP A 56 0.23 -9.99 -6.02
N PHE A 57 -0.40 -10.59 -7.02
CA PHE A 57 -0.92 -11.96 -6.95
C PHE A 57 0.22 -12.94 -6.65
N LEU A 58 1.31 -12.91 -7.40
CA LEU A 58 2.45 -13.81 -7.19
C LEU A 58 3.07 -13.64 -5.81
N LEU A 59 3.27 -12.40 -5.37
CA LEU A 59 3.86 -12.10 -4.07
C LEU A 59 2.94 -12.57 -2.92
N LEU A 60 1.66 -12.21 -2.96
CA LEU A 60 0.70 -12.55 -1.91
C LEU A 60 0.35 -14.04 -1.91
N TYR A 61 0.36 -14.70 -3.08
CA TYR A 61 0.15 -16.13 -3.17
C TYR A 61 1.29 -16.87 -2.44
N LYS A 62 2.56 -16.57 -2.77
CA LYS A 62 3.73 -17.15 -2.10
C LYS A 62 3.71 -16.86 -0.60
N THR A 63 3.38 -15.63 -0.21
CA THR A 63 3.32 -15.22 1.20
C THR A 63 2.21 -15.96 1.95
N SER A 64 1.01 -16.09 1.36
CA SER A 64 -0.11 -16.82 1.97
C SER A 64 0.18 -18.31 2.11
N ALA A 65 0.92 -18.90 1.16
CA ALA A 65 1.37 -20.28 1.24
C ALA A 65 2.41 -20.47 2.35
N PHE A 66 3.38 -19.56 2.46
CA PHE A 66 4.41 -19.59 3.51
C PHE A 66 3.81 -19.47 4.92
N PHE A 67 2.84 -18.57 5.13
CA PHE A 67 2.16 -18.39 6.42
C PHE A 67 0.96 -19.34 6.61
N ASN A 68 0.71 -20.25 5.68
CA ASN A 68 -0.42 -21.18 5.68
C ASN A 68 -1.82 -20.50 5.81
N GLN A 69 -1.94 -19.26 5.30
CA GLN A 69 -3.15 -18.44 5.34
C GLN A 69 -3.90 -18.39 3.99
N ARG A 70 -4.05 -19.54 3.33
CA ARG A 70 -4.70 -19.60 2.00
C ARG A 70 -6.14 -19.09 1.98
N ARG A 71 -6.85 -19.15 3.12
CA ARG A 71 -8.22 -18.62 3.23
C ARG A 71 -8.25 -17.09 3.07
N ALA A 72 -7.25 -16.37 3.58
CA ALA A 72 -7.15 -14.92 3.44
C ALA A 72 -6.85 -14.49 1.99
N PHE A 73 -6.22 -15.37 1.19
CA PHE A 73 -5.97 -15.08 -0.22
C PHE A 73 -7.25 -14.98 -1.05
N LYS A 74 -8.36 -15.59 -0.62
CA LYS A 74 -9.65 -15.48 -1.32
C LYS A 74 -10.15 -14.04 -1.42
N SER A 75 -9.83 -13.18 -0.45
CA SER A 75 -10.18 -11.76 -0.48
C SER A 75 -9.16 -10.90 -1.24
N PHE A 76 -8.20 -11.49 -1.95
CA PHE A 76 -7.16 -10.76 -2.70
C PHE A 76 -7.76 -9.70 -3.63
N LEU A 77 -8.78 -10.06 -4.40
CA LEU A 77 -9.37 -9.13 -5.37
C LEU A 77 -10.02 -7.93 -4.68
N THR A 78 -10.76 -8.16 -3.60
CA THR A 78 -11.35 -7.07 -2.79
C THR A 78 -10.27 -6.23 -2.12
N SER A 79 -9.22 -6.86 -1.60
CA SER A 79 -8.06 -6.18 -1.03
C SER A 79 -7.34 -5.34 -2.07
N PHE A 80 -7.20 -5.80 -3.31
CA PHE A 80 -6.55 -5.06 -4.38
C PHE A 80 -7.20 -3.71 -4.65
N PHE A 81 -8.53 -3.62 -4.57
CA PHE A 81 -9.25 -2.35 -4.73
C PHE A 81 -9.22 -1.48 -3.45
N LEU A 82 -9.34 -2.07 -2.26
CA LEU A 82 -9.43 -1.31 -1.01
C LEU A 82 -8.05 -0.86 -0.47
N TYR A 83 -7.01 -1.66 -0.72
CA TYR A 83 -5.67 -1.47 -0.18
C TYR A 83 -5.00 -0.16 -0.62
N PRO A 84 -5.12 0.30 -1.89
CA PRO A 84 -4.56 1.59 -2.31
C PRO A 84 -5.08 2.77 -1.50
N PHE A 85 -6.37 2.78 -1.16
CA PHE A 85 -6.98 3.85 -0.36
C PHE A 85 -6.47 3.82 1.09
N LEU A 86 -6.48 2.64 1.71
CA LEU A 86 -6.02 2.48 3.08
C LEU A 86 -4.53 2.84 3.22
N THR A 87 -3.70 2.37 2.30
CA THR A 87 -2.25 2.57 2.34
C THR A 87 -1.89 4.04 2.19
N ASN A 88 -2.48 4.74 1.22
CA ASN A 88 -2.25 6.18 1.04
C ASN A 88 -2.76 7.00 2.24
N TYR A 89 -3.95 6.68 2.76
CA TYR A 89 -4.48 7.34 3.95
C TYR A 89 -3.56 7.18 5.16
N VAL A 90 -3.12 5.94 5.43
CA VAL A 90 -2.23 5.63 6.55
C VAL A 90 -0.86 6.30 6.35
N ALA A 91 -0.30 6.27 5.14
CA ALA A 91 0.97 6.92 4.82
C ALA A 91 0.91 8.43 5.08
N LEU A 92 -0.05 9.14 4.49
CA LEU A 92 -0.25 10.58 4.69
C LEU A 92 -0.46 10.93 6.17
N ARG A 93 -1.36 10.21 6.86
CA ARG A 93 -1.66 10.45 8.28
C ARG A 93 -0.45 10.18 9.17
N SER A 94 0.41 9.22 8.81
CA SER A 94 1.64 8.92 9.55
C SER A 94 2.76 9.92 9.35
N VAL A 95 2.73 10.68 8.25
CA VAL A 95 3.64 11.81 8.02
C VAL A 95 3.18 13.03 8.82
N ILE A 96 1.90 13.37 8.74
CA ILE A 96 1.35 14.63 9.26
C ILE A 96 1.09 14.60 10.78
N LYS A 97 0.56 13.50 11.32
CA LYS A 97 0.15 13.44 12.74
C LYS A 97 1.12 12.60 13.58
N GLY A 98 1.55 13.20 14.70
CA GLY A 98 2.11 12.46 15.84
C GLY A 98 1.13 11.40 16.35
N TYR A 99 1.62 10.45 17.16
CA TYR A 99 0.77 9.39 17.69
C TYR A 99 0.56 9.52 19.19
N GLN A 100 -0.66 9.25 19.64
CA GLN A 100 -1.01 9.13 21.05
C GLN A 100 -0.93 7.65 21.43
N TRP A 101 -0.28 7.34 22.55
CA TRP A 101 -0.24 5.97 23.06
C TRP A 101 -0.29 5.92 24.56
N LYS A 102 -1.30 5.23 25.10
CA LYS A 102 -1.57 5.11 26.54
C LYS A 102 -1.49 6.46 27.28
N GLY A 103 -2.15 7.49 26.73
CA GLY A 103 -2.17 8.84 27.30
C GLY A 103 -0.91 9.69 27.08
N ARG A 104 0.12 9.17 26.40
CA ARG A 104 1.34 9.93 26.07
C ARG A 104 1.30 10.42 24.63
N THR A 105 1.56 11.72 24.45
CA THR A 105 1.66 12.35 23.14
C THR A 105 3.08 12.18 22.61
N PHE A 106 3.25 11.42 21.53
CA PHE A 106 4.52 11.35 20.82
C PHE A 106 4.41 12.26 19.60
N LYS A 107 4.96 13.46 19.73
CA LYS A 107 5.21 14.32 18.58
C LYS A 107 6.30 13.69 17.73
N LYS A 108 6.16 13.86 16.42
CA LYS A 108 7.11 13.34 15.46
C LYS A 108 8.34 14.23 15.44
#